data_AF-A0A4S8MBE4-F1
#
_entry.id   AF-A0A4S8MBE4-F1
#
_cell.length_a   1.000
_cell.length_b   1.000
_cell.length_c   1.000
_cell.angle_alpha   90.00
_cell.angle_beta   90.00
_cell.angle_gamma   90.00
#
_symmetry.space_group_name_H-M   'P 1'
#
loop_
_entity.id
_entity.type
_entity.pdbx_description
1 polymer ?
#
loop_
_entity_poly.entity_id
_entity_poly.type
_entity_poly.pdbx_seq_one_letter_code
_entity_poly.pdbx_strand_id
1 'polypeptide(L)'
;MTSLTINLDPSRHISLVDPGIYSGFTEHMGRCIYGIYGPADNKHGLSDLKTSFREDVLAALKELNVPIFRYPGGNCVSSYRWQGAS
;
A
#
# COMPACT_ATOMS: atom_id res chain seq x y z
N MET A 1 2.59 -18.59 -38.75
CA MET A 1 2.54 -18.68 -37.28
C MET A 1 3.93 -18.40 -36.75
N THR A 2 4.09 -17.40 -35.89
CA THR A 2 5.38 -17.09 -35.25
C THR A 2 5.53 -17.96 -34.00
N SER A 3 6.63 -18.71 -33.93
CA SER A 3 7.00 -19.49 -32.75
C SER A 3 7.59 -18.56 -31.69
N LEU A 4 7.10 -18.64 -30.45
CA LEU A 4 7.65 -17.94 -29.29
C LEU A 4 8.48 -18.94 -28.48
N THR A 5 9.68 -18.55 -28.04
CA THR A 5 10.55 -19.38 -27.20
C THR A 5 11.07 -18.57 -26.02
N ILE A 6 11.07 -19.19 -24.83
CA ILE A 6 11.66 -18.65 -23.61
C ILE A 6 12.79 -19.60 -23.20
N ASN A 7 14.00 -19.07 -23.04
CA ASN A 7 15.17 -19.83 -22.57
C ASN A 7 15.51 -19.38 -21.14
N LEU A 8 15.71 -20.35 -20.24
CA LEU A 8 16.07 -20.12 -18.85
C LEU A 8 17.40 -20.81 -18.56
N ASP A 9 18.36 -20.08 -18.00
CA ASP A 9 19.66 -20.59 -17.54
C ASP A 9 19.86 -20.21 -16.07
N PRO A 10 19.72 -21.17 -15.12
CA PRO A 10 19.85 -20.90 -13.70
C PRO A 10 21.22 -20.37 -13.26
N SER A 11 22.28 -20.56 -14.05
CA SER A 11 23.63 -20.08 -13.74
C SER A 11 23.84 -18.60 -14.08
N ARG A 12 22.94 -18.04 -14.90
CA ARG A 12 23.03 -16.67 -15.41
C ARG A 12 22.23 -15.70 -14.53
N HIS A 13 22.82 -15.29 -13.42
CA HIS A 13 22.22 -14.30 -12.51
C HIS A 13 22.48 -12.85 -12.99
N ILE A 14 21.47 -11.97 -12.87
CA ILE A 14 21.62 -10.51 -13.09
C ILE A 14 22.02 -9.84 -11.78
N SER A 15 21.15 -9.89 -10.77
CA SER A 15 21.36 -9.34 -9.44
C SER A 15 20.36 -9.96 -8.44
N LEU A 16 20.57 -9.68 -7.15
CA LEU A 16 19.51 -9.89 -6.15
C LEU A 16 18.32 -9.00 -6.47
N VAL A 17 17.11 -9.51 -6.18
CA VAL A 17 15.88 -8.74 -6.30
C VAL A 17 15.72 -7.91 -5.04
N ASP A 18 15.71 -6.58 -5.19
CA ASP A 18 15.45 -5.66 -4.07
C ASP A 18 13.97 -5.79 -3.64
N PRO A 19 13.67 -6.16 -2.38
CA PRO A 19 12.29 -6.24 -1.91
C PRO A 19 11.51 -4.94 -2.09
N GLY A 20 12.20 -3.78 -2.08
CA GLY A 20 11.62 -2.46 -2.24
C GLY A 20 10.81 -2.27 -3.52
N ILE A 21 11.02 -3.08 -4.56
CA ILE A 21 10.20 -3.03 -5.78
C ILE A 21 8.75 -3.49 -5.55
N TYR A 22 8.49 -4.21 -4.44
CA TYR A 22 7.15 -4.66 -4.03
C TYR A 22 6.47 -3.70 -3.05
N SER A 23 6.97 -2.47 -2.94
CA SER A 23 6.45 -1.44 -2.04
C SER A 23 5.10 -0.86 -2.50
N GLY A 24 4.35 -0.31 -1.55
CA GLY A 24 3.06 0.32 -1.77
C GLY A 24 3.11 1.85 -1.74
N PHE A 25 2.00 2.47 -2.13
CA PHE A 25 1.79 3.92 -2.09
C PHE A 25 0.41 4.22 -1.51
N THR A 26 0.35 5.16 -0.57
CA THR A 26 -0.89 5.66 0.04
C THR A 26 -0.90 7.18 0.05
N GLU A 27 -2.07 7.75 -0.26
CA GLU A 27 -2.30 9.18 -0.40
C GLU A 27 -3.67 9.53 0.17
N HIS A 28 -3.82 10.76 0.67
CA HIS A 28 -5.12 11.34 1.01
C HIS A 28 -5.93 11.64 -0.27
N MET A 29 -6.31 10.59 -0.99
CA MET A 29 -7.09 10.65 -2.22
C MET A 29 -8.27 9.68 -2.13
N GLY A 30 -9.48 10.20 -2.35
CA GLY A 30 -10.71 9.41 -2.34
C GLY A 30 -10.88 8.63 -1.05
N ARG A 31 -10.94 7.29 -1.14
CA ARG A 31 -11.11 6.38 0.01
C ARG A 31 -9.84 5.60 0.34
N CYS A 32 -8.65 6.07 -0.07
CA CYS A 32 -7.41 5.37 0.27
C CYS A 32 -7.19 5.39 1.79
N ILE A 33 -6.91 6.56 2.39
CA ILE A 33 -6.75 6.66 3.86
C ILE A 33 -8.06 6.42 4.59
N TYR A 34 -9.18 6.99 4.12
CA TYR A 34 -10.51 6.82 4.75
C TYR A 34 -11.16 5.45 4.50
N GLY A 35 -10.47 4.55 3.79
CA GLY A 35 -10.85 3.14 3.65
C GLY A 35 -9.95 2.20 4.45
N ILE A 36 -8.74 2.65 4.78
CA ILE A 36 -7.82 1.99 5.73
C ILE A 36 -8.22 2.32 7.17
N TYR A 37 -8.61 3.57 7.40
CA TYR A 37 -9.22 4.04 8.64
C TYR A 37 -10.74 3.93 8.51
N GLY A 38 -11.36 3.18 9.42
CA GLY A 38 -12.79 2.95 9.43
C GLY A 38 -13.60 4.19 9.85
N PRO A 39 -14.90 4.22 9.50
CA PRO A 39 -15.79 5.29 9.92
C PRO A 39 -15.97 5.30 11.44
N ALA A 40 -16.18 6.50 12.02
CA ALA A 40 -16.31 6.68 13.46
C ALA A 40 -17.51 5.92 14.08
N ASP A 41 -18.57 5.68 13.31
CA ASP A 41 -19.72 4.90 13.76
C ASP A 41 -19.45 3.38 13.85
N ASN A 42 -18.31 2.93 13.29
CA ASN A 42 -17.89 1.53 13.17
C ASN A 42 -19.05 0.57 12.87
N LYS A 43 -19.99 0.97 12.01
CA LYS A 43 -21.26 0.25 11.80
C LYS A 43 -21.08 -1.23 11.43
N HIS A 44 -19.98 -1.55 10.77
CA HIS A 44 -19.67 -2.90 10.30
C HIS A 44 -18.80 -3.72 11.27
N GLY A 45 -18.34 -3.13 12.38
CA GLY A 45 -17.50 -3.81 13.38
C GLY A 45 -16.13 -4.25 12.86
N LEU A 46 -15.68 -3.72 11.71
CA LEU A 46 -14.40 -4.09 11.08
C LEU A 46 -13.22 -3.25 11.57
N SER A 47 -13.49 -2.17 12.30
CA SER A 47 -12.47 -1.24 12.77
C SER A 47 -12.11 -1.55 14.22
N ASP A 48 -10.82 -1.55 14.52
CA ASP A 48 -10.33 -1.62 15.90
C ASP A 48 -10.86 -0.43 16.71
N LEU A 49 -11.36 -0.67 17.93
CA LEU A 49 -12.00 0.37 18.73
C LEU A 49 -11.03 1.45 19.24
N LYS A 50 -9.74 1.12 19.35
CA LYS A 50 -8.72 2.03 19.89
C LYS A 50 -8.09 2.90 18.81
N THR A 51 -7.81 2.32 17.65
CA THR A 51 -7.06 2.96 16.56
C THR A 51 -7.93 3.29 15.36
N SER A 52 -9.15 2.75 15.29
CA SER A 52 -10.07 2.80 14.15
C SER A 52 -9.48 2.32 12.83
N PHE A 53 -8.35 1.61 12.83
CA PHE A 53 -7.89 0.92 11.64
C PHE A 53 -8.79 -0.26 11.34
N ARG A 54 -9.06 -0.48 10.05
CA ARG A 54 -9.78 -1.67 9.61
C ARG A 54 -8.89 -2.91 9.69
N GLU A 55 -9.28 -3.86 10.53
CA GLU A 55 -8.49 -5.07 10.79
C GLU A 55 -8.37 -5.96 9.56
N ASP A 56 -9.43 -6.03 8.74
CA ASP A 56 -9.44 -6.83 7.52
C ASP A 56 -8.55 -6.24 6.42
N VAL A 57 -8.46 -4.91 6.34
CA VAL A 57 -7.49 -4.22 5.47
C VAL A 57 -6.07 -4.49 5.95
N LEU A 58 -5.81 -4.38 7.26
CA LEU A 58 -4.49 -4.68 7.82
C LEU A 58 -4.08 -6.15 7.60
N ALA A 59 -5.03 -7.09 7.70
CA ALA A 59 -4.78 -8.50 7.41
C ALA A 59 -4.36 -8.71 5.95
N ALA A 60 -5.07 -8.11 5.00
CA ALA A 60 -4.72 -8.18 3.58
C ALA A 60 -3.35 -7.57 3.28
N LEU A 61 -3.01 -6.42 3.90
CA LEU A 61 -1.70 -5.79 3.70
C LEU A 61 -0.55 -6.62 4.29
N LYS A 62 -0.79 -7.33 5.41
CA LYS A 62 0.18 -8.28 5.98
C LYS A 62 0.40 -9.48 5.07
N GLU A 63 -0.65 -10.03 4.47
CA GLU A 63 -0.53 -11.16 3.53
C GLU A 63 0.32 -10.79 2.30
N LEU A 64 0.19 -9.55 1.82
CA LEU A 64 0.96 -9.03 0.68
C LEU A 64 2.46 -8.80 1.00
N ASN A 65 2.87 -8.83 2.27
CA ASN A 65 4.25 -8.59 2.71
C ASN A 65 4.86 -7.31 2.12
N VAL A 66 4.07 -6.24 2.04
CA VAL A 66 4.53 -4.95 1.49
C VAL A 66 5.64 -4.38 2.38
N PRO A 67 6.87 -4.17 1.88
CA PRO A 67 7.99 -3.80 2.73
C PRO A 67 8.00 -2.32 3.11
N ILE A 68 7.54 -1.44 2.22
CA ILE A 68 7.56 0.02 2.43
C ILE A 68 6.26 0.62 1.88
N PHE A 69 5.75 1.66 2.54
CA PHE A 69 4.70 2.52 2.02
C PHE A 69 5.19 3.95 1.86
N ARG A 70 5.02 4.53 0.67
CA ARG A 70 5.16 5.97 0.47
C ARG A 70 3.87 6.69 0.89
N TYR A 71 3.99 7.73 1.72
CA TYR A 71 2.89 8.54 2.28
C TYR A 71 3.44 9.93 2.71
N PRO A 72 2.66 11.04 2.78
CA PRO A 72 1.27 11.27 2.35
C PRO A 72 1.19 11.74 0.88
N GLY A 73 1.93 11.06 0.01
CA GLY A 73 2.46 11.62 -1.25
C GLY A 73 1.45 11.86 -2.35
N GLY A 74 1.94 11.94 -3.59
CA GLY A 74 1.13 12.25 -4.77
C GLY A 74 0.87 13.74 -4.91
N ASN A 75 -0.24 14.12 -5.53
CA ASN A 75 -0.58 15.52 -5.74
C ASN A 75 -0.99 16.19 -4.41
N CYS A 76 -1.57 15.42 -3.47
CA CYS A 76 -2.02 15.90 -2.17
C CYS A 76 -0.90 16.61 -1.41
N VAL A 77 0.32 16.05 -1.41
CA VAL A 77 1.45 16.62 -0.65
C VAL A 77 1.87 18.00 -1.16
N SER A 78 1.53 18.37 -2.41
CA SER A 78 1.96 19.64 -3.01
C SER A 78 1.33 20.87 -2.33
N SER A 79 0.15 20.71 -1.73
CA SER A 79 -0.54 21.77 -0.98
C SER A 79 -0.74 21.42 0.50
N TYR A 80 -0.25 20.26 0.95
CA TYR A 80 -0.42 19.79 2.31
C TYR A 80 0.50 20.52 3.29
N ARG A 81 -0.10 21.10 4.35
CA ARG A 81 0.65 21.66 5.49
C ARG A 81 0.68 20.63 6.62
N TRP A 82 1.85 20.04 6.87
CA TRP A 82 2.01 18.99 7.88
C TRP A 82 1.72 19.44 9.32
N GLN A 83 1.87 20.74 9.62
CA GLN A 83 1.53 21.33 10.92
C GLN A 83 0.03 21.54 11.13
N GLY A 84 -0.78 21.27 10.10
CA GLY A 84 -2.19 21.63 10.04
C GLY A 84 -2.38 23.03 9.46
N ALA A 85 -3.15 23.13 8.38
CA ALA A 85 -3.99 24.30 8.19
C ALA A 85 -5.19 24.08 9.11
N SER A 86 -5.38 25.00 10.07
CA SER A 86 -6.64 25.18 10.80
C SER A 86 -7.82 25.34 9.85
#